data_AF-A0AAV7KNP2-F1
#
_entry.id   AF-A0AAV7KNP2-F1
#
_cell.length_a   1.000
_cell.length_b   1.000
_cell.length_c   1.000
_cell.angle_alpha   90.00
_cell.angle_beta   90.00
_cell.angle_gamma   90.00
#
_symmetry.space_group_name_H-M   'P 1'
#
loop_
_entity.id
_entity.type
_entity.pdbx_description
1 polymer ?
#
loop_
_entity_poly.entity_id
_entity_poly.type
_entity_poly.pdbx_seq_one_letter_code
_entity_poly.pdbx_strand_id
1 'polypeptide(L)'
;MFCAQQINIPPELPDLLKQFTKAAIRTQPHDVLQWSAAYFNALSRGEPLPVKERVEMPVATQKTDTGLTPGLLKILHKQLSSYQSVQPYELEQKWKDLCLPMEQLRSILALDNFGMEVEWIKFFALGCSTLGGSIRSALKHACEILTEDPEGGPARIPFETFTYLYLYLAEIDGEITVSQTESVLNTLQEEVDRQNGMVQPRNFMDALCPPLS
;
A
#
# COMPACT_ATOMS: atom_id res chain seq x y z
N MET A 1 -16.12 37.49 36.15
CA MET A 1 -15.57 38.07 34.91
C MET A 1 -14.31 37.30 34.58
N PHE A 2 -14.40 36.24 33.76
CA PHE A 2 -13.22 35.47 33.35
C PHE A 2 -12.56 36.23 32.20
N CYS A 3 -11.37 36.80 32.44
CA CYS A 3 -10.62 37.54 31.42
C CYS A 3 -9.91 36.55 30.49
N ALA A 4 -10.21 36.62 29.19
CA ALA A 4 -9.54 35.85 28.14
C ALA A 4 -8.01 36.04 28.08
N GLN A 5 -7.48 37.07 28.74
CA GLN A 5 -6.06 37.39 28.83
C GLN A 5 -5.24 36.40 29.68
N GLN A 6 -5.87 35.53 30.46
CA GLN A 6 -5.17 34.53 31.28
C GLN A 6 -4.86 33.23 30.53
N ILE A 7 -5.51 32.96 29.40
CA ILE A 7 -5.31 31.75 28.60
C ILE A 7 -4.53 32.15 27.35
N ASN A 8 -3.23 31.88 27.34
CA ASN A 8 -2.40 32.07 26.16
C ASN A 8 -2.55 30.86 25.23
N ILE A 9 -3.20 31.05 24.08
CA ILE A 9 -3.35 30.01 23.06
C ILE A 9 -2.22 30.19 22.05
N PRO A 10 -1.33 29.19 21.87
CA PRO A 10 -0.28 29.25 20.86
C PRO A 10 -0.89 29.46 19.46
N PRO A 11 -0.33 30.38 18.64
CA PRO A 11 -0.91 30.72 17.33
C PRO A 11 -0.91 29.54 16.35
N GLU A 12 -0.07 28.52 16.54
CA GLU A 12 0.03 27.31 15.71
C GLU A 12 -1.04 26.27 16.07
N LEU A 13 -1.58 26.30 17.29
CA LEU A 13 -2.48 25.27 17.80
C LEU A 13 -3.75 25.09 16.93
N PRO A 14 -4.44 26.15 16.47
CA PRO A 14 -5.63 25.99 15.63
C PRO A 14 -5.36 25.25 14.31
N ASP A 15 -4.21 25.53 13.67
CA ASP A 15 -3.88 24.88 12.40
C ASP A 15 -3.46 23.42 12.60
N LEU A 16 -2.69 23.13 13.65
CA LEU A 16 -2.34 21.76 14.04
C LEU A 16 -3.59 20.91 14.29
N LEU A 17 -4.55 21.42 15.06
CA LEU A 17 -5.82 20.72 15.31
C LEU A 17 -6.61 20.50 14.01
N LYS A 18 -6.67 21.51 13.14
CA LYS A 18 -7.34 21.41 11.84
C LYS A 18 -6.69 20.36 10.94
N GLN A 19 -5.36 20.32 10.86
CA GLN A 19 -4.64 19.32 10.07
C GLN A 19 -4.85 17.91 10.61
N PHE A 20 -4.76 17.74 11.92
CA PHE A 20 -5.04 16.48 12.62
C PHE A 20 -6.48 16.00 12.33
N THR A 21 -7.49 16.85 12.49
CA THR A 21 -8.89 16.48 12.23
C THR A 21 -9.10 16.09 10.76
N LYS A 22 -8.52 16.84 9.81
CA LYS A 22 -8.56 16.47 8.38
C LYS A 22 -7.88 15.13 8.10
N ALA A 23 -6.79 14.82 8.79
CA ALA A 23 -6.07 13.57 8.66
C ALA A 23 -6.88 12.39 9.21
N ALA A 24 -7.53 12.57 10.37
CA ALA A 24 -8.43 11.57 10.95
C ALA A 24 -9.63 11.29 10.03
N ILE A 25 -10.26 12.34 9.49
CA ILE A 25 -11.38 12.21 8.54
C ILE A 25 -10.94 11.43 7.29
N ARG A 26 -9.77 11.69 6.72
CA ARG A 26 -9.28 10.96 5.54
C ARG A 26 -8.97 9.50 5.85
N THR A 27 -8.34 9.25 7.00
CA THR A 27 -7.80 7.93 7.34
C THR A 27 -8.86 6.97 7.86
N GLN A 28 -9.90 7.49 8.52
CA GLN A 28 -10.95 6.69 9.15
C GLN A 28 -10.39 5.57 10.06
N PRO A 29 -9.49 5.88 11.02
CA PRO A 29 -8.89 4.86 11.86
C PRO A 29 -9.93 4.21 12.77
N HIS A 30 -9.84 2.89 12.94
CA HIS A 30 -10.76 2.14 13.82
C HIS A 30 -10.58 2.54 15.29
N ASP A 31 -9.33 2.79 15.72
CA ASP A 31 -9.00 3.34 17.02
C ASP A 31 -8.34 4.71 16.85
N VAL A 32 -9.13 5.76 17.07
CA VAL A 32 -8.68 7.15 16.94
C VAL A 32 -7.60 7.48 17.98
N LEU A 33 -7.65 6.92 19.18
CA LEU A 33 -6.69 7.26 20.24
C LEU A 33 -5.30 6.68 19.92
N GLN A 34 -5.24 5.40 19.55
CA GLN A 34 -4.01 4.74 19.13
C GLN A 34 -3.42 5.43 17.89
N TRP A 35 -4.25 5.67 16.88
CA TRP A 35 -3.82 6.37 15.67
C TRP A 35 -3.34 7.79 15.96
N SER A 36 -3.96 8.51 16.90
CA SER A 36 -3.52 9.85 17.29
C SER A 36 -2.12 9.84 17.90
N ALA A 37 -1.83 8.85 18.75
CA ALA A 37 -0.49 8.68 19.32
C ALA A 37 0.55 8.45 18.22
N ALA A 38 0.25 7.58 17.25
CA ALA A 38 1.11 7.35 16.09
C ALA A 38 1.29 8.62 15.22
N TYR A 39 0.20 9.34 14.94
CA TYR A 39 0.22 10.59 14.18
C TYR A 39 1.13 11.64 14.81
N PHE A 40 0.96 11.93 16.10
CA PHE A 40 1.77 12.94 16.77
C PHE A 40 3.22 12.49 16.99
N ASN A 41 3.47 11.20 17.22
CA ASN A 41 4.83 10.67 17.29
C ASN A 41 5.56 10.86 15.94
N ALA A 42 4.93 10.46 14.83
CA ALA A 42 5.48 10.66 13.49
C ALA A 42 5.71 12.15 13.19
N LEU A 43 4.73 13.02 13.51
CA LEU A 43 4.82 14.46 13.32
C LEU A 43 6.00 15.08 14.08
N SER A 44 6.21 14.68 15.35
CA SER A 44 7.31 15.19 16.17
C SER A 44 8.70 14.76 15.68
N ARG A 45 8.78 13.64 14.95
CA ARG A 45 10.02 13.09 14.39
C ARG A 45 10.27 13.50 12.94
N GLY A 46 9.32 14.18 12.31
CA GLY A 46 9.37 14.49 10.87
C GLY A 46 9.25 13.26 9.97
N GLU A 47 8.68 12.17 10.48
CA GLU A 47 8.45 10.94 9.71
C GLU A 47 7.20 11.07 8.82
N PRO A 48 7.07 10.26 7.74
CA PRO A 48 5.84 10.19 6.97
C PRO A 48 4.64 9.84 7.85
N LEU A 49 3.63 10.71 7.85
CA LEU A 49 2.47 10.59 8.72
C LEU A 49 1.59 9.38 8.32
N PRO A 50 0.93 8.71 9.29
CA PRO A 50 0.03 7.59 9.03
C PRO A 50 -1.33 8.06 8.46
N VAL A 51 -1.31 8.80 7.35
CA VAL A 51 -2.48 9.55 6.84
C VAL A 51 -2.80 9.14 5.41
N LYS A 52 -4.06 8.77 5.16
CA LYS A 52 -4.52 8.53 3.79
C LYS A 52 -4.55 9.83 3.00
N GLU A 53 -4.21 9.74 1.71
CA GLU A 53 -4.35 10.87 0.79
C GLU A 53 -5.82 11.29 0.64
N ARG A 54 -6.72 10.31 0.55
CA ARG A 54 -8.17 10.49 0.40
C ARG A 54 -8.96 9.47 1.22
N VAL A 55 -10.23 9.78 1.44
CA VAL A 55 -11.20 8.81 2.00
C VAL A 55 -11.45 7.72 0.96
N GLU A 56 -11.39 6.48 1.39
CA GLU A 56 -11.80 5.32 0.59
C GLU A 56 -13.15 4.84 1.08
N MET A 57 -14.10 4.65 0.16
CA MET A 57 -15.38 4.06 0.52
C MET A 57 -15.21 2.55 0.68
N PRO A 58 -15.72 1.94 1.76
CA PRO A 58 -15.80 0.50 1.88
C PRO A 58 -16.58 -0.05 0.67
N VAL A 59 -15.97 -0.91 -0.13
CA VAL A 59 -16.67 -1.52 -1.26
C VAL A 59 -17.55 -2.64 -0.70
N ALA A 60 -18.87 -2.48 -0.82
CA ALA A 60 -19.89 -3.39 -0.26
C ALA A 60 -19.80 -4.86 -0.74
N THR A 61 -18.91 -5.18 -1.68
CA THR A 61 -18.72 -6.50 -2.27
C THR A 61 -17.55 -7.30 -1.69
N GLN A 62 -16.73 -6.71 -0.81
CA GLN A 62 -15.65 -7.47 -0.16
C GLN A 62 -16.24 -8.37 0.93
N LYS A 63 -16.31 -9.67 0.64
CA LYS A 63 -16.74 -10.71 1.59
C LYS A 63 -15.76 -10.91 2.76
N THR A 64 -14.60 -10.28 2.69
CA THR A 64 -13.54 -10.31 3.70
C THR A 64 -13.28 -8.88 4.15
N ASP A 65 -13.80 -8.52 5.33
CA ASP A 65 -13.40 -7.29 6.02
C ASP A 65 -11.96 -7.47 6.52
N THR A 66 -11.00 -7.30 5.61
CA THR A 66 -9.59 -7.49 5.95
C THR A 66 -9.07 -6.33 6.80
N GLY A 67 -9.76 -5.19 6.84
CA GLY A 67 -9.28 -3.95 7.46
C GLY A 67 -8.17 -3.23 6.65
N LEU A 68 -7.35 -3.98 5.90
CA LEU A 68 -6.39 -3.41 4.95
C LEU A 68 -7.11 -2.80 3.75
N THR A 69 -6.61 -1.64 3.32
CA THR A 69 -7.10 -0.93 2.14
C THR A 69 -5.92 -0.46 1.30
N PRO A 70 -6.09 -0.18 -0.02
CA PRO A 70 -5.00 0.30 -0.86
C PRO A 70 -4.32 1.55 -0.28
N GLY A 71 -5.08 2.48 0.29
CA GLY A 71 -4.58 3.68 0.94
C GLY A 71 -3.75 3.38 2.19
N LEU A 72 -4.12 2.39 3.01
CA LEU A 72 -3.29 1.98 4.16
C LEU A 72 -2.01 1.29 3.71
N LEU A 73 -2.07 0.44 2.67
CA LEU A 73 -0.89 -0.20 2.11
C LEU A 73 0.06 0.84 1.46
N LYS A 74 -0.48 1.88 0.84
CA LYS A 74 0.29 3.03 0.32
C LYS A 74 0.99 3.81 1.43
N ILE A 75 0.35 3.97 2.59
CA ILE A 75 1.01 4.59 3.76
C ILE A 75 2.18 3.74 4.23
N LEU A 76 1.99 2.43 4.38
CA LEU A 76 3.08 1.52 4.76
C LEU A 76 4.22 1.59 3.75
N HIS A 77 3.90 1.61 2.45
CA HIS A 77 4.89 1.78 1.39
C HIS A 77 5.67 3.09 1.58
N LYS A 78 5.02 4.23 1.79
CA LYS A 78 5.73 5.49 2.05
C LYS A 78 6.60 5.49 3.31
N GLN A 79 6.22 4.72 4.33
CA GLN A 79 6.95 4.65 5.60
C GLN A 79 8.13 3.66 5.57
N LEU A 80 8.06 2.64 4.72
CA LEU A 80 8.97 1.50 4.75
C LEU A 80 9.75 1.30 3.43
N SER A 81 9.34 1.92 2.32
CA SER A 81 9.98 1.71 1.01
C SER A 81 11.39 2.28 0.87
N SER A 82 11.79 3.18 1.78
CA SER A 82 13.20 3.63 1.85
C SER A 82 14.15 2.49 2.22
N TYR A 83 13.63 1.39 2.74
CA TYR A 83 14.39 0.20 3.12
C TYR A 83 14.09 -0.94 2.15
N GLN A 84 15.14 -1.59 1.64
CA GLN A 84 14.99 -2.81 0.82
C GLN A 84 14.40 -3.96 1.66
N SER A 85 14.84 -4.06 2.92
CA SER A 85 14.38 -5.03 3.91
C SER A 85 14.06 -4.30 5.21
N VAL A 86 13.01 -4.75 5.90
CA VAL A 86 12.53 -4.16 7.16
C VAL A 86 12.57 -5.20 8.28
N GLN A 87 12.81 -4.75 9.51
CA GLN A 87 12.76 -5.63 10.65
C GLN A 87 11.29 -6.00 10.96
N PRO A 88 10.99 -7.25 11.35
CA PRO A 88 9.61 -7.66 11.66
C PRO A 88 8.93 -6.77 12.71
N TYR A 89 9.68 -6.33 13.73
CA TYR A 89 9.13 -5.46 14.78
C TYR A 89 8.77 -4.05 14.27
N GLU A 90 9.49 -3.52 13.28
CA GLU A 90 9.20 -2.22 12.68
C GLU A 90 7.92 -2.30 11.85
N LEU A 91 7.81 -3.38 11.05
CA LEU A 91 6.60 -3.67 10.29
C LEU A 91 5.38 -3.83 11.21
N GLU A 92 5.52 -4.62 12.28
CA GLU A 92 4.45 -4.77 13.29
C GLU A 92 4.05 -3.44 13.93
N GLN A 93 5.03 -2.58 14.24
CA GLN A 93 4.75 -1.29 14.82
C GLN A 93 3.99 -0.39 13.84
N LYS A 94 4.45 -0.26 12.60
CA LYS A 94 3.77 0.55 11.57
C LYS A 94 2.38 -0.02 11.23
N TRP A 95 2.21 -1.34 11.27
CA TRP A 95 0.92 -1.99 11.10
C TRP A 95 -0.06 -1.64 12.23
N LYS A 96 0.40 -1.70 13.49
CA LYS A 96 -0.39 -1.29 14.68
C LYS A 96 -0.69 0.20 14.66
N ASP A 97 0.24 1.05 14.23
CA ASP A 97 0.03 2.49 14.10
C ASP A 97 -1.15 2.85 13.16
N LEU A 98 -1.45 1.96 12.20
CA LEU A 98 -2.60 2.06 11.30
C LEU A 98 -3.88 1.38 11.80
N CYS A 99 -3.85 0.85 13.03
CA CYS A 99 -4.95 0.13 13.67
C CYS A 99 -5.41 -1.09 12.87
N LEU A 100 -4.48 -1.73 12.15
CA LEU A 100 -4.76 -2.92 11.35
C LEU A 100 -4.76 -4.19 12.22
N PRO A 101 -5.57 -5.22 11.89
CA PRO A 101 -5.64 -6.46 12.66
C PRO A 101 -4.31 -7.24 12.61
N MET A 102 -3.79 -7.63 13.77
CA MET A 102 -2.52 -8.37 13.82
C MET A 102 -2.60 -9.78 13.24
N GLU A 103 -3.75 -10.44 13.34
CA GLU A 103 -3.93 -11.75 12.70
C GLU A 103 -3.79 -11.66 11.19
N GLN A 104 -4.24 -10.56 10.57
CA GLN A 104 -4.04 -10.34 9.14
C GLN A 104 -2.55 -10.19 8.79
N LEU A 105 -1.78 -9.42 9.58
CA LEU A 105 -0.34 -9.31 9.36
C LEU A 105 0.34 -10.69 9.43
N ARG A 106 -0.03 -11.50 10.43
CA ARG A 106 0.49 -12.87 10.56
C ARG A 106 0.11 -13.75 9.39
N SER A 107 -1.14 -13.67 8.91
CA SER A 107 -1.58 -14.42 7.72
C SER A 107 -0.78 -14.03 6.48
N ILE A 108 -0.47 -12.75 6.29
CA ILE A 108 0.36 -12.28 5.16
C ILE A 108 1.80 -12.80 5.31
N LEU A 109 2.40 -12.63 6.49
CA LEU A 109 3.76 -13.09 6.75
C LEU A 109 3.92 -14.60 6.62
N ALA A 110 2.85 -15.37 6.86
CA ALA A 110 2.87 -16.83 6.73
C ALA A 110 2.79 -17.33 5.28
N LEU A 111 2.53 -16.47 4.29
CA LEU A 111 2.47 -16.85 2.88
C LEU A 111 3.87 -17.12 2.29
N ASP A 112 4.91 -16.59 2.91
CA ASP A 112 6.30 -16.75 2.49
C ASP A 112 7.19 -17.03 3.70
N ASN A 113 8.34 -17.66 3.48
CA ASN A 113 9.32 -17.91 4.53
C ASN A 113 10.30 -16.74 4.63
N PHE A 114 9.80 -15.60 5.14
CA PHE A 114 10.66 -14.45 5.43
C PHE A 114 11.76 -14.86 6.43
N GLY A 115 12.99 -14.42 6.16
CA GLY A 115 14.14 -14.69 7.03
C GLY A 115 14.12 -13.83 8.28
N MET A 116 15.29 -13.40 8.74
CA MET A 116 15.40 -12.45 9.86
C MET A 116 14.80 -11.08 9.53
N GLU A 117 14.85 -10.70 8.25
CA GLU A 117 14.33 -9.44 7.74
C GLU A 117 13.29 -9.73 6.66
N VAL A 118 12.29 -8.87 6.59
CA VAL A 118 11.21 -8.95 5.61
C VAL A 118 11.61 -8.09 4.42
N GLU A 119 11.80 -8.70 3.26
CA GLU A 119 12.00 -7.93 2.04
C GLU A 119 10.72 -7.15 1.72
N TRP A 120 10.80 -5.81 1.77
CA TRP A 120 9.61 -4.97 1.81
C TRP A 120 8.73 -5.15 0.57
N ILE A 121 9.34 -5.23 -0.61
CA ILE A 121 8.61 -5.32 -1.88
C ILE A 121 7.84 -6.64 -2.02
N LYS A 122 8.34 -7.73 -1.43
CA LYS A 122 7.65 -9.02 -1.38
C LYS A 122 6.45 -8.98 -0.45
N PHE A 123 6.64 -8.47 0.77
CA PHE A 123 5.53 -8.25 1.70
C PHE A 123 4.45 -7.34 1.09
N PHE A 124 4.88 -6.27 0.41
CA PHE A 124 3.99 -5.37 -0.32
C PHE A 124 3.17 -6.12 -1.40
N ALA A 125 3.80 -6.98 -2.19
CA ALA A 125 3.11 -7.79 -3.21
C ALA A 125 2.04 -8.71 -2.59
N LEU A 126 2.36 -9.37 -1.47
CA LEU A 126 1.39 -10.19 -0.72
C LEU A 126 0.24 -9.34 -0.17
N GLY A 127 0.54 -8.14 0.34
CA GLY A 127 -0.46 -7.16 0.74
C GLY A 127 -1.42 -6.81 -0.40
N CYS A 128 -0.90 -6.56 -1.61
CA CYS A 128 -1.71 -6.35 -2.81
C CYS A 128 -2.57 -7.58 -3.15
N SER A 129 -2.04 -8.80 -2.97
CA SER A 129 -2.79 -10.03 -3.18
C SER A 129 -3.99 -10.15 -2.22
N THR A 130 -3.80 -9.79 -0.94
CA THR A 130 -4.90 -9.80 0.04
C THR A 130 -6.01 -8.79 -0.27
N LEU A 131 -5.71 -7.70 -0.99
CA LEU A 131 -6.70 -6.70 -1.41
C LEU A 131 -7.54 -7.18 -2.60
N GLY A 132 -6.92 -7.87 -3.56
CA GLY A 132 -7.50 -8.16 -4.86
C GLY A 132 -8.06 -9.58 -5.02
N GLY A 133 -7.53 -10.56 -4.28
CA GLY A 133 -7.93 -11.97 -4.35
C GLY A 133 -7.52 -12.70 -5.64
N SER A 134 -6.80 -12.04 -6.55
CA SER A 134 -6.18 -12.66 -7.74
C SER A 134 -4.89 -11.93 -8.10
N ILE A 135 -3.94 -12.59 -8.78
CA ILE A 135 -2.68 -11.95 -9.21
C ILE A 135 -2.94 -10.72 -10.09
N ARG A 136 -3.92 -10.80 -10.99
CA ARG A 136 -4.31 -9.68 -11.85
C ARG A 136 -4.71 -8.43 -11.05
N SER A 137 -5.54 -8.62 -10.03
CA SER A 137 -6.00 -7.51 -9.18
C SER A 137 -4.90 -7.03 -8.23
N ALA A 138 -4.05 -7.94 -7.74
CA ALA A 138 -2.86 -7.61 -6.95
C ALA A 138 -1.91 -6.69 -7.73
N LEU A 139 -1.57 -7.05 -8.97
CA LEU A 139 -0.69 -6.25 -9.83
C LEU A 139 -1.32 -4.90 -10.19
N LYS A 140 -2.64 -4.84 -10.38
CA LYS A 140 -3.36 -3.58 -10.54
C LYS A 140 -3.21 -2.69 -9.31
N HIS A 141 -3.41 -3.23 -8.10
CA HIS A 141 -3.19 -2.48 -6.86
C HIS A 141 -1.73 -2.03 -6.71
N ALA A 142 -0.77 -2.88 -7.06
CA ALA A 142 0.64 -2.53 -7.04
C ALA A 142 0.92 -1.32 -7.96
N CYS A 143 0.41 -1.33 -9.19
CA CYS A 143 0.53 -0.20 -10.11
C CYS A 143 -0.08 1.09 -9.52
N GLU A 144 -1.31 1.01 -9.00
CA GLU A 144 -2.02 2.16 -8.41
C GLU A 144 -1.34 2.75 -7.17
N ILE A 145 -0.58 1.93 -6.43
CA ILE A 145 0.12 2.37 -5.22
C ILE A 145 1.54 2.88 -5.53
N LEU A 146 2.27 2.21 -6.42
CA LEU A 146 3.68 2.51 -6.74
C LEU A 146 3.84 3.60 -7.80
N THR A 147 2.80 3.90 -8.57
CA THR A 147 2.86 4.89 -9.65
C THR A 147 3.28 6.28 -9.16
N GLU A 148 4.12 6.93 -9.96
CA GLU A 148 4.45 8.36 -9.83
C GLU A 148 3.56 9.26 -10.69
N ASP A 149 2.71 8.68 -11.55
CA ASP A 149 1.71 9.44 -12.31
C ASP A 149 0.80 10.28 -11.39
N PRO A 150 0.32 11.43 -11.88
CA PRO A 150 -0.67 12.22 -11.14
C PRO A 150 -1.94 11.41 -10.88
N GLU A 151 -2.66 11.82 -9.83
CA GLU A 151 -3.92 11.17 -9.47
C GLU A 151 -4.92 11.14 -10.65
N GLY A 152 -5.55 10.00 -10.87
CA GLY A 152 -6.42 9.74 -12.03
C GLY A 152 -5.65 9.44 -13.32
N GLY A 153 -4.32 9.42 -13.28
CA GLY A 153 -3.47 8.99 -14.38
C GLY A 153 -3.49 7.48 -14.64
N PRO A 154 -2.69 7.01 -15.62
CA PRO A 154 -2.70 5.62 -16.06
C PRO A 154 -2.09 4.62 -15.08
N ALA A 155 -1.49 5.09 -13.97
CA ALA A 155 -0.83 4.26 -12.96
C ALA A 155 0.34 3.44 -13.52
N ARG A 156 1.25 4.11 -14.24
CA ARG A 156 2.41 3.46 -14.86
C ARG A 156 3.49 3.17 -13.82
N ILE A 157 4.12 2.00 -13.94
CA ILE A 157 5.30 1.60 -13.18
C ILE A 157 6.39 1.06 -14.12
N PRO A 158 7.66 1.05 -13.70
CA PRO A 158 8.73 0.40 -14.48
C PRO A 158 8.42 -1.07 -14.72
N PHE A 159 8.67 -1.56 -15.94
CA PHE A 159 8.38 -2.94 -16.32
C PHE A 159 9.21 -3.95 -15.52
N GLU A 160 10.43 -3.59 -15.11
CA GLU A 160 11.26 -4.40 -14.22
C GLU A 160 10.57 -4.63 -12.86
N THR A 161 9.99 -3.58 -12.27
CA THR A 161 9.25 -3.68 -11.01
C THR A 161 8.01 -4.56 -11.18
N PHE A 162 7.26 -4.39 -12.26
CA PHE A 162 6.12 -5.25 -12.56
C PHE A 162 6.54 -6.72 -12.71
N THR A 163 7.61 -6.98 -13.46
CA THR A 163 8.13 -8.33 -13.71
C THR A 163 8.51 -9.00 -12.40
N TYR A 164 9.23 -8.30 -11.53
CA TYR A 164 9.61 -8.80 -10.22
C TYR A 164 8.39 -9.20 -9.39
N LEU A 165 7.39 -8.31 -9.31
CA LEU A 165 6.15 -8.56 -8.55
C LEU A 165 5.35 -9.73 -9.13
N TYR A 166 5.23 -9.82 -10.46
CA TYR A 166 4.48 -10.87 -11.12
C TYR A 166 5.11 -12.24 -10.92
N LEU A 167 6.42 -12.35 -11.15
CA LEU A 167 7.15 -13.60 -10.98
C LEU A 167 7.10 -14.08 -9.53
N TYR A 168 7.28 -13.17 -8.57
CA TYR A 168 7.17 -13.50 -7.15
C TYR A 168 5.76 -14.00 -6.78
N LEU A 169 4.70 -13.31 -7.22
CA LEU A 169 3.34 -13.76 -6.95
C LEU A 169 3.00 -15.09 -7.63
N ALA A 170 3.53 -15.34 -8.83
CA ALA A 170 3.37 -16.62 -9.54
C ALA A 170 4.09 -17.76 -8.81
N GLU A 171 5.26 -17.50 -8.23
CA GLU A 171 5.99 -18.47 -7.40
C GLU A 171 5.21 -18.83 -6.12
N ILE A 172 4.63 -17.83 -5.44
CA ILE A 172 3.81 -18.03 -4.24
C ILE A 172 2.51 -18.79 -4.55
N ASP A 173 1.89 -18.51 -5.71
CA ASP A 173 0.70 -19.22 -6.18
C ASP A 173 0.98 -20.70 -6.48
N GLY A 174 2.13 -20.99 -7.09
CA GLY A 174 2.63 -22.35 -7.31
C GLY A 174 1.94 -23.14 -8.44
N GLU A 175 0.82 -22.65 -8.98
CA GLU A 175 0.11 -23.27 -10.10
C GLU A 175 0.55 -22.71 -11.46
N ILE A 176 1.14 -21.51 -11.47
CA ILE A 176 1.57 -20.82 -12.69
C ILE A 176 2.94 -21.31 -13.14
N THR A 177 2.99 -21.83 -14.37
CA THR A 177 4.22 -22.35 -14.97
C THR A 177 5.12 -21.24 -15.50
N VAL A 178 6.42 -21.53 -15.60
CA VAL A 178 7.42 -20.60 -16.18
C VAL A 178 7.01 -20.18 -17.61
N SER A 179 6.52 -21.12 -18.44
CA SER A 179 6.10 -20.79 -19.80
C SER A 179 4.89 -19.87 -19.86
N GLN A 180 3.96 -19.95 -18.89
CA GLN A 180 2.86 -18.99 -18.78
C GLN A 180 3.39 -17.60 -18.42
N THR A 181 4.30 -17.50 -17.44
CA THR A 181 4.90 -16.21 -17.07
C THR A 181 5.68 -15.58 -18.22
N GLU A 182 6.50 -16.35 -18.94
CA GLU A 182 7.25 -15.88 -20.12
C GLU A 182 6.30 -15.42 -21.24
N SER A 183 5.22 -16.15 -21.49
CA SER A 183 4.22 -15.79 -22.51
C SER A 183 3.58 -14.43 -22.21
N VAL A 184 3.19 -14.20 -20.95
CA VAL A 184 2.65 -12.91 -20.49
C VAL A 184 3.70 -11.80 -20.67
N LEU A 185 4.91 -12.00 -20.15
CA LEU A 185 5.96 -10.97 -20.19
C LEU A 185 6.35 -10.61 -21.62
N ASN A 186 6.47 -11.60 -22.51
CA ASN A 186 6.74 -11.39 -23.94
C ASN A 186 5.60 -10.63 -24.63
N THR A 187 4.34 -10.94 -24.29
CA THR A 187 3.18 -10.23 -24.84
C THR A 187 3.18 -8.76 -24.41
N LEU A 188 3.55 -8.48 -23.15
CA LEU A 188 3.61 -7.12 -22.63
C LEU A 188 4.79 -6.32 -23.20
N GLN A 189 5.88 -6.99 -23.60
CA GLN A 189 7.12 -6.33 -24.06
C GLN A 189 6.88 -5.36 -25.23
N GLU A 190 6.03 -5.70 -26.21
CA GLU A 190 5.74 -4.82 -27.34
C GLU A 190 5.11 -3.49 -26.89
N GLU A 191 4.19 -3.54 -25.94
CA GLU A 191 3.55 -2.36 -25.38
C GLU A 191 4.49 -1.57 -24.47
N VAL A 192 5.35 -2.27 -23.72
CA VAL A 192 6.37 -1.66 -22.86
C VAL A 192 7.39 -0.86 -23.68
N ASP A 193 7.84 -1.41 -24.81
CA ASP A 193 8.78 -0.73 -25.72
C ASP A 193 8.15 0.56 -26.27
N ARG A 194 6.86 0.52 -26.62
CA ARG A 194 6.09 1.70 -27.05
C ARG A 194 5.84 2.70 -25.91
N GLN A 195 5.90 2.26 -24.67
CA GLN A 195 5.66 3.05 -23.46
C GLN A 195 6.96 3.42 -22.72
N ASN A 196 8.11 3.37 -23.40
CA ASN A 196 9.42 3.72 -22.85
C ASN A 196 9.80 2.92 -21.59
N GLY A 197 9.58 1.61 -21.59
CA GLY A 197 9.95 0.74 -20.47
C GLY A 197 8.94 0.72 -19.31
N MET A 198 7.78 1.36 -19.49
CA MET A 198 6.72 1.41 -18.49
C MET A 198 5.58 0.46 -18.82
N VAL A 199 4.87 0.00 -17.79
CA VAL A 199 3.65 -0.79 -17.92
C VAL A 199 2.54 -0.18 -17.06
N GLN A 200 1.30 -0.31 -17.51
CA GLN A 200 0.10 0.18 -16.82
C GLN A 200 -0.95 -0.93 -16.70
N PRO A 201 -1.91 -0.82 -15.76
CA PRO A 201 -3.01 -1.78 -15.60
C PRO A 201 -3.70 -2.16 -16.90
N ARG A 202 -3.93 -1.20 -17.80
CA ARG A 202 -4.60 -1.46 -19.07
C ARG A 202 -3.90 -2.55 -19.90
N ASN A 203 -2.58 -2.66 -19.87
CA ASN A 203 -1.85 -3.60 -20.72
C ASN A 203 -2.15 -5.07 -20.37
N PHE A 204 -2.26 -5.40 -19.09
CA PHE A 204 -2.49 -6.77 -18.62
C PHE A 204 -3.95 -7.05 -18.19
N MET A 205 -4.79 -6.02 -18.22
CA MET A 205 -6.24 -6.14 -18.05
C MET A 205 -6.98 -6.27 -19.38
N ASP A 206 -6.30 -6.03 -20.51
CA ASP A 206 -6.85 -6.22 -21.84
C ASP A 206 -7.12 -7.72 -22.11
N ALA A 207 -8.18 -8.01 -22.86
CA ALA A 207 -8.55 -9.37 -23.24
C ALA A 207 -7.51 -10.03 -24.16
N LEU A 208 -6.65 -9.24 -24.81
CA LEU A 208 -5.56 -9.72 -25.65
C LEU A 208 -4.34 -10.19 -24.83
N CYS A 209 -4.22 -9.79 -23.57
CA CYS A 209 -3.18 -10.30 -22.69
C CYS A 209 -3.54 -11.71 -22.20
N PRO A 210 -2.61 -12.68 -22.23
CA PRO A 210 -2.83 -13.98 -21.63
C PRO A 210 -3.26 -13.86 -20.16
N PRO A 211 -4.04 -14.82 -19.62
CA PRO A 211 -4.40 -14.84 -18.22
C PRO A 211 -3.15 -14.85 -17.33
N LEU A 212 -3.17 -14.00 -16.29
CA LEU A 212 -2.09 -13.93 -15.31
C LEU A 212 -2.12 -15.09 -14.31
N SER A 213 -3.23 -15.82 -14.25
CA SER A 213 -3.55 -16.99 -13.43
C SER A 213 -4.57 -17.83 -14.19
#